data_AF-A0A3B9RRB7-F1
#
_entry.id   AF-A0A3B9RRB7-F1
#
_cell.length_a   1.000
_cell.length_b   1.000
_cell.length_c   1.000
_cell.angle_alpha   90.00
_cell.angle_beta   90.00
_cell.angle_gamma   90.00
#
_symmetry.space_group_name_H-M   'P 1'
#
loop_
_entity.id
_entity.type
_entity.pdbx_description
1 polymer ?
#
loop_
_entity_poly.entity_id
_entity_poly.type
_entity_poly.pdbx_seq_one_letter_code
_entity_poly.pdbx_strand_id
1 'polypeptide(L)'
;MNTPAKKCLMILLFLLFSTLLFGSVGSGLVVRSPLFGPSPLTPSSDESSLVLQSYAEQLGLSLETVEEKPENRVLSAISNGSYPVTPGDRFRLVYLDGLQTVTVDLQADEKSTVTIPGLGTVNCFGLSFIEMKKEILSMVQTYHSYSNPQLILTGTGSFSVTVVGEVDGTRVLPVWGLSRLSSVVGSATPYASTRNIHITRTDGSTDTYDLYLALRKGVLNQDPLLRSGDVITIPRSKKIVILAGNVYAPGTYQLQEGETLSDLVSSYGGGVLNNADVQKIRIQRFDKQSGAWQVTYADLFGGKPMALQHLDQVVIDTLKSSVRTVTIEGSVAANEAYDNLSSTALMGTSSGRIFYQFYPGESVRQMLEAIAPRLMTVSDLDGTYLLRGQKRIPLKAQQILYGDDPNARMTLESGDIFIIPFNQRFISVSGAVVRPGVFAYVPDKSSNYYLALAGGVSDDASVPTSIKVFGPTGEKLDSSGEIPAESTINVAKNTFIKDIAPTVAVIGLVSSILAIVGGVISI
;
A
#
# COMPACT_ATOMS: atom_id res chain seq x y z
N MET A 1 -31.43 -17.67 46.55
CA MET A 1 -30.99 -19.05 46.23
C MET A 1 -30.30 -19.04 44.88
N ASN A 2 -28.97 -18.89 44.86
CA ASN A 2 -28.17 -18.97 43.62
C ASN A 2 -26.93 -19.81 43.95
N THR A 3 -26.95 -21.07 43.49
CA THR A 3 -25.97 -22.08 43.87
C THR A 3 -24.68 -21.95 43.03
N PRO A 4 -23.49 -22.17 43.62
CA PRO A 4 -22.20 -22.14 42.93
C PRO A 4 -22.03 -23.21 41.83
N ALA A 5 -22.93 -24.22 41.80
CA ALA A 5 -22.94 -25.28 40.79
C ALA A 5 -23.23 -24.76 39.37
N LYS A 6 -24.04 -23.70 39.21
CA LYS A 6 -24.35 -23.13 37.88
C LYS A 6 -23.19 -22.35 37.26
N LYS A 7 -22.34 -21.73 38.08
CA LYS A 7 -21.13 -21.01 37.58
C LYS A 7 -20.05 -21.99 37.11
N CYS A 8 -19.89 -23.12 37.78
CA CYS A 8 -18.90 -24.14 37.38
C CYS A 8 -19.31 -24.86 36.08
N LEU A 9 -20.60 -25.19 35.92
CA LEU A 9 -21.13 -25.79 34.68
C LEU A 9 -21.01 -24.83 33.49
N MET A 10 -21.21 -23.53 33.70
CA MET A 10 -21.12 -22.51 32.64
C MET A 10 -19.67 -22.23 32.23
N ILE A 11 -18.71 -22.29 33.15
CA ILE A 11 -17.27 -22.16 32.86
C ILE A 11 -16.75 -23.41 32.13
N LEU A 12 -17.21 -24.62 32.50
CA LEU A 12 -16.86 -25.86 31.80
C LEU A 12 -17.43 -25.91 30.38
N LEU A 13 -18.66 -25.40 30.18
CA LEU A 13 -19.28 -25.28 28.86
C LEU A 13 -18.56 -24.23 27.97
N PHE A 14 -18.06 -23.14 28.56
CA PHE A 14 -17.28 -22.12 27.84
C PHE A 14 -15.87 -22.61 27.45
N LEU A 15 -15.25 -23.45 28.29
CA LEU A 15 -13.98 -24.14 27.99
C LEU A 15 -14.14 -25.28 26.98
N LEU A 16 -15.30 -25.94 26.92
CA LEU A 16 -15.63 -26.90 25.86
C LEU A 16 -15.97 -26.21 24.53
N PHE A 17 -16.53 -25.00 24.57
CA PHE A 17 -16.88 -24.25 23.36
C PHE A 17 -15.67 -23.51 22.75
N SER A 18 -14.65 -23.17 23.54
CA SER A 18 -13.41 -22.55 23.04
C SER A 18 -12.46 -23.53 22.33
N THR A 19 -12.63 -24.84 22.53
CA THR A 19 -11.87 -25.88 21.81
C THR A 19 -12.54 -26.33 20.51
N LEU A 20 -13.79 -25.89 20.25
CA LEU A 20 -14.56 -26.22 19.04
C LEU A 20 -14.44 -25.18 17.90
N LEU A 21 -13.68 -24.10 18.10
CA LEU A 21 -13.49 -23.03 17.10
C LEU A 21 -12.07 -22.91 16.52
N PHE A 22 -11.16 -23.82 16.88
CA PHE A 22 -9.89 -23.98 16.16
C PHE A 22 -9.93 -25.30 15.41
N GLY A 23 -10.58 -25.31 14.25
CA GLY A 23 -10.22 -26.28 13.22
C GLY A 23 -8.72 -26.13 12.98
N SER A 24 -7.95 -27.18 13.25
CA SER A 24 -6.52 -27.17 12.94
C SER A 24 -6.37 -26.93 11.44
N VAL A 25 -5.94 -25.73 11.08
CA VAL A 25 -5.38 -25.48 9.76
C VAL A 25 -4.15 -26.38 9.71
N GLY A 26 -4.26 -27.53 9.05
CA GLY A 26 -3.18 -28.49 8.96
C GLY A 26 -1.92 -27.76 8.50
N SER A 27 -0.86 -27.83 9.31
CA SER A 27 0.42 -27.18 9.08
C SER A 27 1.01 -27.64 7.75
N GLY A 28 0.73 -26.91 6.68
CA GLY A 28 1.26 -27.15 5.35
C GLY A 28 2.30 -26.09 5.01
N LEU A 29 3.41 -26.53 4.42
CA LEU A 29 4.52 -25.65 4.06
C LEU A 29 4.17 -24.82 2.83
N VAL A 30 4.38 -23.51 2.87
CA VAL A 30 4.17 -22.65 1.69
C VAL A 30 5.47 -22.54 0.90
N VAL A 31 5.44 -22.99 -0.36
CA VAL A 31 6.55 -22.85 -1.31
C VAL A 31 6.11 -21.90 -2.42
N ARG A 32 6.99 -21.01 -2.86
CA ARG A 32 6.72 -20.08 -3.96
C ARG A 32 7.49 -20.48 -5.19
N SER A 33 6.90 -20.25 -6.37
CA SER A 33 7.61 -20.38 -7.64
C SER A 33 8.89 -19.53 -7.64
N PRO A 34 10.00 -20.00 -8.21
CA PRO A 34 11.23 -19.21 -8.36
C PRO A 34 11.05 -17.94 -9.21
N LEU A 35 9.94 -17.83 -9.95
CA LEU A 35 9.52 -16.61 -10.65
C LEU A 35 9.06 -15.50 -9.70
N PHE A 36 8.71 -15.82 -8.44
CA PHE A 36 8.64 -14.82 -7.39
C PHE A 36 10.07 -14.34 -7.14
N GLY A 37 10.44 -13.20 -7.71
CA GLY A 37 11.71 -12.54 -7.39
C GLY A 37 11.86 -12.36 -5.87
N PRO A 38 13.07 -12.00 -5.38
CA PRO A 38 13.27 -11.73 -3.95
C PRO A 38 12.31 -10.60 -3.55
N SER A 39 11.20 -10.96 -2.89
CA SER A 39 10.20 -9.98 -2.50
C SER A 39 10.80 -9.14 -1.38
N PRO A 40 10.96 -7.82 -1.53
CA PRO A 40 11.04 -6.99 -0.35
C PRO A 40 9.66 -7.03 0.30
N LEU A 41 9.59 -7.60 1.50
CA LEU A 41 8.53 -7.27 2.46
C LEU A 41 8.88 -5.89 3.01
N THR A 42 8.71 -4.87 2.20
CA THR A 42 8.45 -3.52 2.71
C THR A 42 7.00 -3.21 2.36
N PRO A 43 6.19 -2.73 3.31
CA PRO A 43 4.95 -2.06 2.93
C PRO A 43 5.36 -0.99 1.90
N SER A 44 4.76 -1.03 0.71
CA SER A 44 4.98 -0.03 -0.32
C SER A 44 4.90 1.34 0.34
N SER A 45 5.93 2.15 0.13
CA SER A 45 6.20 3.49 0.65
C SER A 45 5.15 4.55 0.27
N ASP A 46 3.90 4.15 0.04
CA ASP A 46 2.85 4.98 -0.54
C ASP A 46 1.92 5.61 0.50
N GLU A 47 1.92 5.18 1.76
CA GLU A 47 1.13 5.89 2.80
C GLU A 47 1.66 7.30 3.07
N SER A 48 2.94 7.56 2.79
CA SER A 48 3.53 8.91 2.79
C SER A 48 2.87 9.87 1.79
N SER A 49 2.20 9.35 0.75
CA SER A 49 1.54 10.17 -0.29
C SER A 49 0.10 10.57 0.05
N LEU A 50 -0.44 10.08 1.17
CA LEU A 50 -1.78 10.44 1.65
C LEU A 50 -1.81 11.75 2.48
N VAL A 51 -0.67 12.44 2.57
CA VAL A 51 -0.57 13.71 3.29
C VAL A 51 -1.01 14.85 2.39
N LEU A 52 -1.78 15.79 2.97
CA LEU A 52 -2.18 17.01 2.30
C LEU A 52 -0.93 17.86 1.97
N GLN A 53 -0.71 18.11 0.68
CA GLN A 53 0.43 18.89 0.21
C GLN A 53 0.30 20.36 0.54
N SER A 54 1.43 21.04 0.71
CA SER A 54 1.47 22.50 0.85
C SER A 54 0.87 23.19 -0.38
N TYR A 55 0.36 24.41 -0.22
CA TYR A 55 -0.21 25.17 -1.33
C TYR A 55 0.78 25.33 -2.51
N ALA A 56 2.06 25.57 -2.21
CA ALA A 56 3.12 25.69 -3.20
C ALA A 56 3.31 24.39 -4.00
N GLU A 57 3.38 23.24 -3.32
CA GLU A 57 3.56 21.92 -3.96
C GLU A 57 2.37 21.56 -4.87
N GLN A 58 1.14 21.89 -4.46
CA GLN A 58 -0.05 21.69 -5.30
C GLN A 58 0.11 22.38 -6.66
N LEU A 59 0.68 23.59 -6.67
CA LEU A 59 0.96 24.39 -7.86
C LEU A 59 2.28 24.03 -8.56
N GLY A 60 3.16 23.25 -7.92
CA GLY A 60 4.50 22.95 -8.42
C GLY A 60 5.47 24.12 -8.25
N LEU A 61 5.20 25.02 -7.31
CA LEU A 61 6.09 26.13 -6.95
C LEU A 61 7.20 25.61 -6.03
N SER A 62 8.44 26.03 -6.30
CA SER A 62 9.55 25.88 -5.37
C SER A 62 9.39 26.89 -4.24
N LEU A 63 9.57 26.45 -2.99
CA LEU A 63 9.53 27.33 -1.80
C LEU A 63 10.71 28.31 -1.73
N GLU A 64 11.71 28.18 -2.61
CA GLU A 64 12.83 29.11 -2.70
C GLU A 64 12.40 30.39 -3.42
N THR A 65 12.02 31.42 -2.65
CA THR A 65 11.97 32.79 -3.15
C THR A 65 13.39 33.28 -3.41
N VAL A 66 13.79 33.33 -4.68
CA VAL A 66 15.04 33.96 -5.08
C VAL A 66 14.90 35.47 -4.84
N GLU A 67 15.52 35.99 -3.78
CA GLU A 67 15.61 37.43 -3.58
C GLU A 67 16.45 38.05 -4.69
N GLU A 68 15.79 38.69 -5.66
CA GLU A 68 16.47 39.39 -6.72
C GLU A 68 17.19 40.63 -6.20
N LYS A 69 18.52 40.64 -6.34
CA LYS A 69 19.34 41.81 -6.08
C LYS A 69 18.83 43.02 -6.89
N PRO A 70 18.85 44.24 -6.34
CA PRO A 70 18.36 45.44 -7.03
C PRO A 70 18.97 45.66 -8.43
N GLU A 71 20.25 45.32 -8.62
CA GLU A 71 20.95 45.41 -9.90
C GLU A 71 20.32 44.49 -10.98
N ASN A 72 19.92 43.28 -10.59
CA ASN A 72 19.29 42.33 -11.51
C ASN A 72 17.89 42.81 -11.92
N ARG A 73 17.16 43.49 -11.03
CA ARG A 73 15.83 44.04 -11.34
C ARG A 73 15.89 45.09 -12.44
N VAL A 74 16.90 45.96 -12.41
CA VAL A 74 17.11 46.98 -13.45
C VAL A 74 17.40 46.32 -14.79
N LEU A 75 18.26 45.30 -14.83
CA LEU A 75 18.55 44.55 -16.06
C LEU A 75 17.31 43.82 -16.60
N SER A 76 16.52 43.21 -15.72
CA SER A 76 15.25 42.56 -16.07
C SER A 76 14.22 43.55 -16.60
N ALA A 77 14.12 44.75 -16.02
CA ALA A 77 13.24 45.81 -16.49
C ALA A 77 13.66 46.34 -17.87
N ILE A 78 14.96 46.55 -18.11
CA ILE A 78 15.46 47.07 -19.40
C ILE A 78 15.33 46.03 -20.51
N SER A 79 15.54 44.75 -20.21
CA SER A 79 15.39 43.66 -21.18
C SER A 79 13.93 43.32 -21.48
N ASN A 80 13.01 43.68 -20.58
CA ASN A 80 11.58 43.48 -20.77
C ASN A 80 10.92 44.72 -21.40
N GLY A 81 10.61 44.64 -22.69
CA GLY A 81 9.98 45.74 -23.42
C GLY A 81 8.58 46.16 -22.92
N SER A 82 7.96 45.36 -22.05
CA SER A 82 6.66 45.62 -21.45
C SER A 82 6.74 45.95 -19.96
N TYR A 83 7.93 46.33 -19.44
CA TYR A 83 8.06 46.77 -18.05
C TYR A 83 7.14 47.97 -17.77
N PRO A 84 6.15 47.85 -16.87
CA PRO A 84 5.28 48.95 -16.51
C PRO A 84 6.04 49.96 -15.66
N VAL A 85 5.77 51.26 -15.84
CA VAL A 85 6.30 52.28 -14.94
C VAL A 85 5.60 52.16 -13.59
N THR A 86 6.39 52.06 -12.52
CA THR A 86 5.88 51.83 -11.16
C THR A 86 6.34 52.91 -10.17
N PRO A 87 5.60 53.12 -9.07
CA PRO A 87 5.97 54.09 -8.05
C PRO A 87 7.37 53.84 -7.47
N GLY A 88 8.17 54.89 -7.38
CA GLY A 88 9.54 54.83 -6.87
C GLY A 88 10.58 54.41 -7.91
N ASP A 89 10.21 54.13 -9.16
CA ASP A 89 11.17 53.98 -10.26
C ASP A 89 12.01 55.26 -10.39
N ARG A 90 13.31 55.08 -10.60
CA ARG A 90 14.29 56.17 -10.73
C ARG A 90 14.86 56.18 -12.13
N PHE A 91 14.89 57.36 -12.72
CA PHE A 91 15.38 57.57 -14.07
C PHE A 91 16.42 58.68 -14.07
N ARG A 92 17.36 58.61 -15.01
CA ARG A 92 18.29 59.69 -15.30
C ARG A 92 18.04 60.21 -16.70
N LEU A 93 17.66 61.48 -16.77
CA LEU A 93 17.48 62.22 -18.01
C LEU A 93 18.72 63.06 -18.26
N VAL A 94 19.34 62.89 -19.43
CA VAL A 94 20.47 63.70 -19.89
C VAL A 94 20.05 64.39 -21.18
N TYR A 95 20.13 65.72 -21.22
CA TYR A 95 19.83 66.50 -22.42
C TYR A 95 20.76 67.71 -22.53
N LEU A 96 20.79 68.32 -23.71
CA LEU A 96 21.57 69.54 -23.96
C LEU A 96 20.64 70.75 -23.89
N ASP A 97 21.00 71.73 -23.07
CA ASP A 97 20.42 73.06 -23.09
C ASP A 97 21.45 74.06 -23.62
N GLY A 98 21.31 74.43 -24.90
CA GLY A 98 22.34 75.14 -25.65
C GLY A 98 23.63 74.32 -25.75
N LEU A 99 24.67 74.75 -25.03
CA LEU A 99 25.99 74.07 -24.96
C LEU A 99 26.22 73.35 -23.62
N GLN A 100 25.28 73.44 -22.68
CA GLN A 100 25.41 72.81 -21.37
C GLN A 100 24.73 71.44 -21.35
N THR A 101 25.40 70.46 -20.76
CA THR A 101 24.80 69.15 -20.50
C THR A 101 24.05 69.21 -19.17
N VAL A 102 22.73 69.05 -19.23
CA VAL A 102 21.86 68.99 -18.06
C VAL A 102 21.60 67.53 -17.73
N THR A 103 21.89 67.15 -16.48
CA THR A 103 21.57 65.82 -15.95
C THR A 103 20.54 65.99 -14.84
N VAL A 104 19.39 65.35 -15.00
CA VAL A 104 18.29 65.39 -14.04
C VAL A 104 17.96 63.97 -13.61
N ASP A 105 18.01 63.74 -12.31
CA ASP A 105 17.49 62.50 -11.72
C ASP A 105 15.99 62.69 -11.46
N LEU A 106 15.18 61.84 -12.09
CA LEU A 106 13.73 61.84 -12.05
C LEU A 106 13.25 60.64 -11.22
N GLN A 107 12.11 60.78 -10.56
CA GLN A 107 11.49 59.71 -9.80
C GLN A 107 9.99 59.67 -10.11
N ALA A 108 9.45 58.46 -10.27
CA ALA A 108 8.01 58.24 -10.37
C ALA A 108 7.37 58.37 -8.98
N ASP A 109 6.37 59.23 -8.87
CA ASP A 109 5.59 59.41 -7.64
C ASP A 109 4.59 58.25 -7.40
N GLU A 110 3.84 58.26 -6.29
CA GLU A 110 2.84 57.24 -5.93
C GLU A 110 1.80 57.00 -7.03
N LYS A 111 1.45 58.05 -7.79
CA LYS A 111 0.51 57.98 -8.92
C LYS A 111 1.18 57.60 -10.24
N SER A 112 2.44 57.18 -10.21
CA SER A 112 3.28 56.92 -11.40
C SER A 112 3.40 58.15 -12.32
N THR A 113 3.40 59.35 -11.75
CA THR A 113 3.63 60.60 -12.47
C THR A 113 5.10 60.99 -12.35
N VAL A 114 5.70 61.47 -13.44
CA VAL A 114 7.09 61.94 -13.46
C VAL A 114 7.11 63.45 -13.71
N THR A 115 7.64 64.20 -12.75
CA THR A 115 7.81 65.66 -12.86
C THR A 115 9.19 65.98 -13.39
N ILE A 116 9.24 66.68 -14.52
CA ILE A 116 10.47 67.14 -15.15
C ILE A 116 10.63 68.63 -14.83
N PRO A 117 11.65 69.03 -14.04
CA PRO A 117 11.89 70.42 -13.68
C PRO A 117 11.95 71.32 -14.92
N GLY A 118 11.12 72.38 -14.94
CA GLY A 118 11.07 73.35 -16.03
C GLY A 118 10.29 72.93 -17.28
N LEU A 119 9.94 71.64 -17.45
CA LEU A 119 9.26 71.12 -18.64
C LEU A 119 7.83 70.62 -18.37
N GLY A 120 7.50 70.27 -17.12
CA GLY A 120 6.13 69.92 -16.70
C GLY A 120 6.03 68.53 -16.08
N THR A 121 4.85 67.93 -16.15
CA THR A 121 4.56 66.59 -15.60
C THR A 121 4.05 65.65 -16.68
N VAL A 122 4.48 64.40 -16.64
CA VAL A 122 4.01 63.33 -17.52
C VAL A 122 3.29 62.28 -16.67
N ASN A 123 2.08 61.91 -17.07
CA ASN A 123 1.33 60.84 -16.42
C ASN A 123 1.72 59.50 -17.03
N CYS A 124 2.48 58.69 -16.30
CA CYS A 124 2.99 57.41 -16.78
C CYS A 124 2.15 56.23 -16.29
N PHE A 125 0.98 56.48 -15.67
CA PHE A 125 0.12 55.41 -15.16
C PHE A 125 -0.34 54.50 -16.31
N GLY A 126 0.00 53.20 -16.20
CA GLY A 126 -0.34 52.20 -17.20
C GLY A 126 0.53 52.21 -18.45
N LEU A 127 1.52 53.11 -18.56
CA LEU A 127 2.49 53.11 -19.65
C LEU A 127 3.63 52.14 -19.36
N SER A 128 4.16 51.53 -20.41
CA SER A 128 5.44 50.84 -20.36
C SER A 128 6.61 51.84 -20.31
N PHE A 129 7.77 51.40 -19.84
CA PHE A 129 8.99 52.21 -19.83
C PHE A 129 9.37 52.71 -21.22
N ILE A 130 9.13 51.92 -22.27
CA ILE A 130 9.42 52.30 -23.66
C ILE A 130 8.49 53.44 -24.12
N GLU A 131 7.20 53.34 -23.81
CA GLU A 131 6.20 54.36 -24.16
C GLU A 131 6.47 55.66 -23.43
N MET A 132 6.67 55.58 -22.10
CA MET A 132 7.04 56.74 -21.28
C MET A 132 8.34 57.38 -21.78
N LYS A 133 9.37 56.57 -22.09
CA LYS A 133 10.64 57.08 -22.64
C LYS A 133 10.38 57.88 -23.91
N LYS A 134 9.57 57.37 -24.83
CA LYS A 134 9.24 58.09 -26.07
C LYS A 134 8.54 59.43 -25.80
N GLU A 135 7.60 59.45 -24.87
CA GLU A 135 6.84 60.65 -24.50
C GLU A 135 7.74 61.73 -23.86
N ILE A 136 8.57 61.34 -22.89
CA ILE A 136 9.53 62.24 -22.24
C ILE A 136 10.54 62.80 -23.25
N LEU A 137 11.11 61.94 -24.10
CA LEU A 137 12.09 62.40 -25.10
C LEU A 137 11.45 63.36 -26.12
N SER A 138 10.21 63.10 -26.55
CA SER A 138 9.47 64.00 -27.44
C SER A 138 9.18 65.35 -26.78
N MET A 139 8.81 65.34 -25.49
CA MET A 139 8.59 66.57 -24.73
C MET A 139 9.88 67.40 -24.66
N VAL A 140 11.01 66.79 -24.29
CA VAL A 140 12.31 67.48 -24.21
C VAL A 140 12.75 68.02 -25.57
N GLN A 141 12.59 67.27 -26.65
CA GLN A 141 12.90 67.74 -28.01
C GLN A 141 12.02 68.91 -28.46
N THR A 142 10.77 68.98 -27.98
CA THR A 142 9.86 70.08 -28.29
C THR A 142 10.33 71.39 -27.67
N TYR A 143 10.81 71.35 -26.43
CA TYR A 143 11.34 72.53 -25.73
C TYR A 143 12.81 72.83 -26.04
N HIS A 144 13.61 71.81 -26.35
CA HIS A 144 15.03 71.91 -26.69
C HIS A 144 15.34 71.19 -28.01
N SER A 145 15.04 71.85 -29.14
CA SER A 145 15.05 71.26 -30.49
C SER A 145 16.41 70.73 -30.99
N TYR A 146 17.52 71.20 -30.42
CA TYR A 146 18.87 70.73 -30.76
C TYR A 146 19.44 69.73 -29.74
N SER A 147 18.62 69.30 -28.78
CA SER A 147 19.03 68.30 -27.79
C SER A 147 18.89 66.88 -28.36
N ASN A 148 19.83 66.00 -28.01
CA ASN A 148 19.69 64.55 -28.19
C ASN A 148 19.45 63.90 -26.81
N PRO A 149 18.22 63.99 -26.27
CA PRO A 149 17.95 63.55 -24.91
C PRO A 149 18.10 62.04 -24.78
N GLN A 150 18.56 61.60 -23.62
CA GLN A 150 18.71 60.19 -23.25
C GLN A 150 18.06 59.96 -21.90
N LEU A 151 17.22 58.92 -21.82
CA LEU A 151 16.59 58.50 -20.57
C LEU A 151 17.04 57.08 -20.23
N ILE A 152 17.56 56.91 -19.02
CA ILE A 152 18.13 55.67 -18.49
C ILE A 152 17.39 55.29 -17.20
N LEU A 153 16.96 54.04 -17.07
CA LEU A 153 16.44 53.50 -15.81
C LEU A 153 17.62 53.22 -14.86
N THR A 154 17.67 53.92 -13.73
CA THR A 154 18.77 53.80 -12.75
C THR A 154 18.39 52.95 -11.55
N GLY A 155 17.09 52.79 -11.27
CA GLY A 155 16.61 51.92 -10.20
C GLY A 155 15.13 51.60 -10.36
N THR A 156 14.75 50.40 -9.95
CA THR A 156 13.34 49.99 -9.90
C THR A 156 12.72 50.39 -8.55
N GLY A 157 11.48 50.84 -8.60
CA GLY A 157 10.64 51.09 -7.44
C GLY A 157 10.20 49.80 -6.76
N SER A 158 9.68 49.95 -5.55
CA SER A 158 9.00 48.89 -4.82
C SER A 158 7.70 49.44 -4.26
N PHE A 159 6.63 48.68 -4.38
CA PHE A 159 5.32 49.01 -3.86
C PHE A 159 4.76 47.84 -3.06
N SER A 160 3.74 48.12 -2.27
CA SER A 160 3.16 47.14 -1.36
C SER A 160 1.87 46.57 -1.93
N VAL A 161 1.68 45.27 -1.75
CA VAL A 161 0.42 44.56 -2.02
C VAL A 161 -0.04 43.84 -0.76
N THR A 162 -1.35 43.70 -0.59
CA THR A 162 -1.92 43.06 0.61
C THR A 162 -2.43 41.67 0.24
N VAL A 163 -2.07 40.65 1.03
CA VAL A 163 -2.56 39.28 0.86
C VAL A 163 -3.45 38.91 2.05
N VAL A 164 -4.69 38.51 1.76
CA VAL A 164 -5.74 38.18 2.75
C VAL A 164 -6.47 36.88 2.40
N GLY A 165 -7.19 36.31 3.36
CA GLY A 165 -8.03 35.13 3.19
C GLY A 165 -7.49 33.88 3.88
N GLU A 166 -7.49 32.74 3.18
CA GLU A 166 -6.98 31.44 3.62
C GLU A 166 -5.44 31.42 3.53
N VAL A 167 -4.80 32.18 4.42
CA VAL A 167 -3.36 32.33 4.55
C VAL A 167 -2.94 32.14 6.01
N ASP A 168 -1.68 31.77 6.26
CA ASP A 168 -1.15 31.62 7.63
C ASP A 168 -1.27 32.91 8.47
N GLY A 169 -1.21 34.06 7.79
CA GLY A 169 -1.45 35.37 8.37
C GLY A 169 -1.60 36.42 7.30
N THR A 170 -2.60 37.30 7.46
CA THR A 170 -2.76 38.47 6.59
C THR A 170 -1.53 39.34 6.68
N ARG A 171 -0.96 39.71 5.54
CA ARG A 171 0.28 40.49 5.50
C ARG A 171 0.37 41.38 4.26
N VAL A 172 1.18 42.42 4.40
CA VAL A 172 1.57 43.32 3.32
C VAL A 172 2.96 42.90 2.83
N LEU A 173 3.11 42.70 1.52
CA LEU A 173 4.35 42.26 0.88
C LEU A 173 4.89 43.34 -0.05
N PRO A 174 6.21 43.65 0.02
CA PRO A 174 6.86 44.52 -0.95
C PRO A 174 7.11 43.74 -2.25
N VAL A 175 6.69 44.32 -3.37
CA VAL A 175 6.84 43.79 -4.73
C VAL A 175 7.35 44.89 -5.66
N TRP A 176 7.69 44.53 -6.89
CA TRP A 176 8.21 45.46 -7.91
C TRP A 176 7.53 45.22 -9.27
N GLY A 177 7.82 46.05 -10.28
CA GLY A 177 7.04 46.11 -11.52
C GLY A 177 6.87 44.81 -12.32
N LEU A 178 7.76 43.81 -12.17
CA LEU A 178 7.61 42.50 -12.80
C LEU A 178 7.14 41.39 -11.87
N SER A 179 6.78 41.71 -10.63
CA SER A 179 6.22 40.73 -9.69
C SER A 179 4.84 40.27 -10.17
N ARG A 180 4.64 38.95 -10.14
CA ARG A 180 3.40 38.29 -10.55
C ARG A 180 2.60 37.80 -9.35
N LEU A 181 1.34 37.46 -9.56
CA LEU A 181 0.47 36.88 -8.54
C LEU A 181 1.10 35.64 -7.87
N SER A 182 1.73 34.77 -8.65
CA SER A 182 2.41 33.56 -8.16
C SER A 182 3.53 33.84 -7.15
N SER A 183 4.16 35.02 -7.17
CA SER A 183 5.25 35.37 -6.25
C SER A 183 4.79 35.74 -4.83
N VAL A 184 3.50 36.03 -4.63
CA VAL A 184 2.98 36.55 -3.34
C VAL A 184 2.08 35.57 -2.60
N VAL A 185 1.78 34.41 -3.20
CA VAL A 185 0.87 33.40 -2.63
C VAL A 185 1.57 32.37 -1.74
N GLY A 186 2.86 32.55 -1.44
CA GLY A 186 3.65 31.61 -0.64
C GLY A 186 3.17 31.41 0.80
N SER A 187 2.38 32.34 1.35
CA SER A 187 1.79 32.23 2.69
C SER A 187 0.40 31.57 2.73
N ALA A 188 -0.09 31.05 1.61
CA ALA A 188 -1.39 30.40 1.53
C ALA A 188 -1.35 29.01 2.19
N THR A 189 -2.41 28.67 2.93
CA THR A 189 -2.50 27.36 3.59
C THR A 189 -2.79 26.25 2.58
N PRO A 190 -2.55 24.97 2.92
CA PRO A 190 -2.94 23.84 2.07
C PRO A 190 -4.42 23.79 1.66
N TYR A 191 -5.29 24.50 2.38
CA TYR A 191 -6.74 24.54 2.12
C TYR A 191 -7.16 25.71 1.23
N ALA A 192 -6.23 26.59 0.87
CA ALA A 192 -6.49 27.76 0.04
C ALA A 192 -6.83 27.37 -1.40
N SER A 193 -7.63 28.19 -2.07
CA SER A 193 -8.02 27.93 -3.44
C SER A 193 -6.89 28.29 -4.41
N THR A 194 -6.46 27.31 -5.19
CA THR A 194 -5.47 27.48 -6.28
C THR A 194 -6.09 28.00 -7.57
N ARG A 195 -7.43 28.01 -7.66
CA ARG A 195 -8.18 28.33 -8.88
C ARG A 195 -9.05 29.58 -8.83
N ASN A 196 -9.40 30.05 -7.64
CA ASN A 196 -10.33 31.18 -7.46
C ASN A 196 -9.64 32.31 -6.67
N ILE A 197 -8.48 32.78 -7.13
CA ILE A 197 -7.78 33.89 -6.49
C ILE A 197 -8.35 35.20 -7.01
N HIS A 198 -8.66 36.14 -6.12
CA HIS A 198 -9.25 37.42 -6.50
C HIS A 198 -8.21 38.52 -6.31
N ILE A 199 -8.07 39.41 -7.29
CA ILE A 199 -7.29 40.65 -7.13
C ILE A 199 -8.27 41.81 -7.20
N THR A 200 -8.35 42.58 -6.12
CA THR A 200 -9.08 43.84 -6.08
C THR A 200 -8.09 44.98 -6.28
N ARG A 201 -8.31 45.76 -7.34
CA ARG A 201 -7.49 46.93 -7.71
C ARG A 201 -7.93 48.17 -6.93
N THR A 202 -7.13 49.22 -7.00
CA THR A 202 -7.41 50.52 -6.34
C THR A 202 -8.64 51.26 -6.90
N ASP A 203 -9.04 50.95 -8.14
CA ASP A 203 -10.28 51.48 -8.76
C ASP A 203 -11.55 50.72 -8.31
N GLY A 204 -11.40 49.67 -7.50
CA GLY A 204 -12.48 48.83 -7.01
C GLY A 204 -12.87 47.67 -7.95
N SER A 205 -12.20 47.52 -9.10
CA SER A 205 -12.40 46.35 -9.96
C SER A 205 -11.84 45.08 -9.28
N THR A 206 -12.56 43.97 -9.43
CA THR A 206 -12.15 42.65 -8.92
C THR A 206 -12.13 41.66 -10.06
N ASP A 207 -10.96 41.07 -10.31
CA ASP A 207 -10.75 40.01 -11.29
C ASP A 207 -10.46 38.69 -10.57
N THR A 208 -10.83 37.57 -11.20
CA THR A 208 -10.55 36.21 -10.71
C THR A 208 -9.51 35.52 -11.59
N TYR A 209 -8.55 34.86 -10.96
CA TYR A 209 -7.42 34.19 -11.60
C TYR A 209 -7.25 32.74 -11.10
N ASP A 210 -6.87 31.87 -12.03
CA ASP A 210 -6.62 30.44 -11.81
C ASP A 210 -5.11 30.13 -11.91
N LEU A 211 -4.42 30.12 -10.76
CA LEU A 211 -2.99 29.83 -10.71
C LEU A 211 -2.66 28.39 -11.08
N TYR A 212 -3.59 27.45 -10.94
CA TYR A 212 -3.38 26.09 -11.43
C TYR A 212 -3.24 26.08 -12.96
N LEU A 213 -4.11 26.79 -13.68
CA LEU A 213 -3.99 26.93 -15.14
C LEU A 213 -2.70 27.68 -15.54
N ALA A 214 -2.31 28.71 -14.80
CA ALA A 214 -1.06 29.43 -15.09
C ALA A 214 0.17 28.52 -14.97
N LEU A 215 0.30 27.84 -13.82
CA LEU A 215 1.56 27.19 -13.43
C LEU A 215 1.65 25.74 -13.89
N ARG A 216 0.52 25.02 -14.00
CA ARG A 216 0.49 23.63 -14.48
C ARG A 216 0.17 23.49 -15.97
N LYS A 217 -0.62 24.42 -16.54
CA LYS A 217 -1.01 24.39 -17.96
C LYS A 217 -0.32 25.49 -18.80
N GLY A 218 0.47 26.36 -18.18
CA GLY A 218 1.25 27.40 -18.88
C GLY A 218 0.43 28.59 -19.37
N VAL A 219 -0.78 28.80 -18.85
CA VAL A 219 -1.67 29.89 -19.28
C VAL A 219 -1.32 31.20 -18.55
N LEU A 220 -0.31 31.92 -19.05
CA LEU A 220 0.27 33.09 -18.37
C LEU A 220 -0.69 34.26 -18.10
N ASN A 221 -1.83 34.34 -18.78
CA ASN A 221 -2.85 35.36 -18.48
C ASN A 221 -3.54 35.14 -17.12
N GLN A 222 -3.43 33.94 -16.55
CA GLN A 222 -3.93 33.60 -15.22
C GLN A 222 -2.92 33.92 -14.10
N ASP A 223 -1.74 34.44 -14.42
CA ASP A 223 -0.74 34.91 -13.46
C ASP A 223 -0.34 36.36 -13.76
N PRO A 224 -1.23 37.33 -13.52
CA PRO A 224 -1.04 38.71 -13.94
C PRO A 224 0.10 39.41 -13.19
N LEU A 225 0.60 40.52 -13.75
CA LEU A 225 1.46 41.45 -13.03
C LEU A 225 0.66 42.18 -11.93
N LEU A 226 1.32 42.38 -10.79
CA LEU A 226 0.78 43.10 -9.66
C LEU A 226 0.95 44.61 -9.84
N ARG A 227 0.05 45.37 -9.21
CA ARG A 227 0.03 46.84 -9.21
C ARG A 227 0.00 47.37 -7.78
N SER A 228 0.45 48.62 -7.63
CA SER A 228 0.44 49.30 -6.34
C SER A 228 -0.98 49.36 -5.76
N GLY A 229 -1.13 48.91 -4.51
CA GLY A 229 -2.40 48.88 -3.81
C GLY A 229 -3.31 47.69 -4.12
N ASP A 230 -2.85 46.70 -4.89
CA ASP A 230 -3.60 45.47 -5.09
C ASP A 230 -3.88 44.75 -3.76
N VAL A 231 -5.11 44.26 -3.61
CA VAL A 231 -5.52 43.36 -2.52
C VAL A 231 -5.80 41.99 -3.10
N ILE A 232 -4.91 41.05 -2.82
CA ILE A 232 -5.00 39.65 -3.22
C ILE A 232 -5.81 38.89 -2.16
N THR A 233 -6.99 38.44 -2.53
CA THR A 233 -7.87 37.64 -1.67
C THR A 233 -7.86 36.19 -2.13
N ILE A 234 -7.39 35.30 -1.25
CA ILE A 234 -7.33 33.86 -1.50
C ILE A 234 -8.43 33.19 -0.67
N PRO A 235 -9.55 32.75 -1.26
CA PRO A 235 -10.60 32.07 -0.51
C PRO A 235 -10.21 30.63 -0.18
N ARG A 236 -10.91 30.02 0.78
CA ARG A 236 -10.81 28.60 1.04
C ARG A 236 -11.35 27.77 -0.13
N SER A 237 -10.67 26.68 -0.46
CA SER A 237 -11.10 25.75 -1.49
C SER A 237 -12.36 24.99 -1.07
N LYS A 238 -13.32 24.87 -2.00
CA LYS A 238 -14.58 24.13 -1.79
C LYS A 238 -14.36 22.61 -1.74
N LYS A 239 -13.47 22.09 -2.60
CA LYS A 239 -13.29 20.66 -2.83
C LYS A 239 -11.83 20.38 -3.14
N ILE A 240 -11.20 19.63 -2.24
CA ILE A 240 -9.81 19.17 -2.36
C ILE A 240 -9.85 17.65 -2.31
N VAL A 241 -9.08 16.99 -3.17
CA VAL A 241 -8.95 15.52 -3.18
C VAL A 241 -7.48 15.16 -3.20
N ILE A 242 -7.12 14.09 -2.51
CA ILE A 242 -5.75 13.57 -2.46
C ILE A 242 -5.69 12.37 -3.41
N LEU A 243 -4.76 12.40 -4.36
CA LEU A 243 -4.51 11.33 -5.33
C LEU A 243 -3.15 10.68 -5.02
N ALA A 244 -3.15 9.37 -4.84
CA ALA A 244 -2.00 8.59 -4.40
C ALA A 244 -1.89 7.25 -5.15
N GLY A 245 -0.74 6.59 -5.02
CA GLY A 245 -0.45 5.29 -5.62
C GLY A 245 0.11 5.38 -7.04
N ASN A 246 -0.26 4.43 -7.90
CA ASN A 246 0.34 4.19 -9.22
C ASN A 246 -0.22 5.12 -10.30
N VAL A 247 0.03 6.41 -10.14
CA VAL A 247 -0.29 7.49 -11.08
C VAL A 247 0.98 8.27 -11.47
N TYR A 248 0.93 8.99 -12.59
CA TYR A 248 2.08 9.80 -13.02
C TYR A 248 2.36 10.98 -12.09
N ALA A 249 1.31 11.65 -11.62
CA ALA A 249 1.40 12.79 -10.73
C ALA A 249 0.53 12.55 -9.49
N PRO A 250 1.06 11.91 -8.43
CA PRO A 250 0.39 11.88 -7.15
C PRO A 250 0.44 13.27 -6.49
N GLY A 251 -0.60 13.63 -5.76
CA GLY A 251 -0.66 14.91 -5.07
C GLY A 251 -2.05 15.34 -4.64
N THR A 252 -2.14 16.56 -4.13
CA THR A 252 -3.38 17.17 -3.70
C THR A 252 -3.91 18.09 -4.80
N TYR A 253 -5.19 17.93 -5.15
CA TYR A 253 -5.81 18.68 -6.25
C TYR A 253 -7.12 19.33 -5.81
N GLN A 254 -7.31 20.59 -6.22
CA GLN A 254 -8.60 21.26 -6.14
C GLN A 254 -9.44 20.88 -7.35
N LEU A 255 -10.59 20.25 -7.12
CA LEU A 255 -11.56 19.89 -8.16
C LEU A 255 -12.70 20.93 -8.24
N GLN A 256 -13.19 21.17 -9.46
CA GLN A 256 -14.34 22.00 -9.76
C GLN A 256 -15.68 21.27 -9.51
N GLU A 257 -16.77 22.01 -9.61
CA GLU A 257 -18.12 21.44 -9.58
C GLU A 257 -18.36 20.67 -10.89
N GLY A 258 -18.85 19.44 -10.78
CA GLY A 258 -19.05 18.53 -11.93
C GLY A 258 -17.88 17.60 -12.24
N GLU A 259 -16.67 17.88 -11.78
CA GLU A 259 -15.51 16.99 -12.01
C GLU A 259 -15.59 15.70 -11.19
N THR A 260 -15.15 14.61 -11.82
CA THR A 260 -15.29 13.23 -11.38
C THR A 260 -13.93 12.57 -11.13
N LEU A 261 -13.95 11.31 -10.68
CA LEU A 261 -12.74 10.47 -10.55
C LEU A 261 -11.94 10.38 -11.86
N SER A 262 -12.60 10.28 -13.00
CA SER A 262 -11.93 10.19 -14.30
C SER A 262 -11.13 11.45 -14.61
N ASP A 263 -11.69 12.62 -14.28
CA ASP A 263 -11.03 13.91 -14.48
C ASP A 263 -9.82 14.02 -13.58
N LEU A 264 -9.95 13.68 -12.29
CA LEU A 264 -8.85 13.66 -11.34
C LEU A 264 -7.67 12.82 -11.86
N VAL A 265 -7.92 11.59 -12.30
CA VAL A 265 -6.84 10.69 -12.74
C VAL A 265 -6.26 11.13 -14.08
N SER A 266 -7.10 11.47 -15.06
CA SER A 266 -6.66 11.73 -16.44
C SER A 266 -6.12 13.14 -16.64
N SER A 267 -6.81 14.16 -16.11
CA SER A 267 -6.50 15.57 -16.38
C SER A 267 -5.50 16.16 -15.39
N TYR A 268 -5.53 15.71 -14.13
CA TYR A 268 -4.68 16.19 -13.04
C TYR A 268 -3.53 15.24 -12.73
N GLY A 269 -3.84 13.95 -12.54
CA GLY A 269 -2.87 12.91 -12.23
C GLY A 269 -2.00 12.46 -13.41
N GLY A 270 -2.28 12.95 -14.62
CA GLY A 270 -1.54 12.61 -15.83
C GLY A 270 -1.76 11.17 -16.34
N GLY A 271 -2.75 10.46 -15.79
CA GLY A 271 -3.03 9.05 -16.07
C GLY A 271 -2.43 8.10 -15.03
N VAL A 272 -2.52 6.80 -15.34
CA VAL A 272 -2.07 5.71 -14.48
C VAL A 272 -0.78 5.07 -15.00
N LEU A 273 0.01 4.48 -14.11
CA LEU A 273 1.20 3.70 -14.48
C LEU A 273 0.82 2.31 -15.02
N ASN A 274 1.74 1.65 -15.75
CA ASN A 274 1.48 0.40 -16.48
C ASN A 274 0.98 -0.78 -15.62
N ASN A 275 1.26 -0.78 -14.32
CA ASN A 275 0.89 -1.84 -13.37
C ASN A 275 -0.28 -1.41 -12.45
N ALA A 276 -0.99 -0.34 -12.74
CA ALA A 276 -2.07 0.18 -11.91
C ALA A 276 -3.39 -0.60 -12.06
N ASP A 277 -4.11 -0.83 -10.96
CA ASP A 277 -5.46 -1.41 -10.97
C ASP A 277 -6.52 -0.33 -11.22
N VAL A 278 -6.92 -0.21 -12.48
CA VAL A 278 -7.94 0.75 -12.93
C VAL A 278 -9.38 0.30 -12.64
N GLN A 279 -9.59 -0.98 -12.29
CA GLN A 279 -10.92 -1.53 -12.01
C GLN A 279 -11.28 -1.44 -10.53
N LYS A 280 -10.28 -1.44 -9.66
CA LYS A 280 -10.46 -1.39 -8.20
C LYS A 280 -9.72 -0.20 -7.60
N ILE A 281 -10.02 1.00 -8.10
CA ILE A 281 -9.52 2.23 -7.49
C ILE A 281 -10.18 2.41 -6.13
N ARG A 282 -9.35 2.59 -5.10
CA ARG A 282 -9.77 2.68 -3.72
C ARG A 282 -10.04 4.14 -3.36
N ILE A 283 -11.25 4.43 -2.91
CA ILE A 283 -11.68 5.75 -2.45
C ILE A 283 -11.97 5.64 -0.96
N GLN A 284 -11.22 6.39 -0.16
CA GLN A 284 -11.38 6.47 1.27
C GLN A 284 -12.04 7.81 1.61
N ARG A 285 -13.18 7.74 2.26
CA ARG A 285 -13.98 8.90 2.67
C ARG A 285 -14.18 8.87 4.17
N PHE A 286 -13.87 9.98 4.83
CA PHE A 286 -14.11 10.11 6.26
C PHE A 286 -15.60 10.39 6.51
N ASP A 287 -16.27 9.50 7.24
CA ASP A 287 -17.64 9.70 7.67
C ASP A 287 -17.68 10.29 9.08
N LYS A 288 -18.15 11.54 9.18
CA LYS A 288 -18.25 12.27 10.45
C LYS A 288 -19.19 11.63 11.45
N GLN A 289 -20.18 10.85 11.02
CA GLN A 289 -21.18 10.25 11.91
C GLN A 289 -20.63 8.99 12.58
N SER A 290 -19.99 8.11 11.81
CA SER A 290 -19.38 6.90 12.34
C SER A 290 -17.98 7.13 12.92
N GLY A 291 -17.33 8.25 12.59
CA GLY A 291 -15.93 8.51 12.97
C GLY A 291 -14.94 7.57 12.26
N ALA A 292 -15.40 6.84 11.25
CA ALA A 292 -14.63 5.83 10.55
C ALA A 292 -14.40 6.24 9.09
N TRP A 293 -13.32 5.70 8.51
CA TRP A 293 -13.07 5.79 7.08
C TRP A 293 -13.90 4.73 6.35
N GLN A 294 -14.79 5.18 5.47
CA GLN A 294 -15.51 4.32 4.55
C GLN A 294 -14.65 4.11 3.30
N VAL A 295 -14.44 2.85 2.93
CA VAL A 295 -13.67 2.47 1.75
C VAL A 295 -14.63 1.98 0.67
N THR A 296 -14.62 2.67 -0.47
CA THR A 296 -15.40 2.29 -1.67
C THR A 296 -14.44 1.98 -2.81
N TYR A 297 -14.82 1.06 -3.69
CA TYR A 297 -14.06 0.77 -4.91
C TYR A 297 -14.82 1.30 -6.13
N ALA A 298 -14.08 1.92 -7.04
CA ALA A 298 -14.60 2.42 -8.30
C ALA A 298 -13.74 1.92 -9.46
N ASP A 299 -14.39 1.68 -10.59
CA ASP A 299 -13.74 1.41 -11.87
C ASP A 299 -13.63 2.73 -12.64
N LEU A 300 -12.45 2.99 -13.20
CA LEU A 300 -12.13 4.23 -13.91
C LEU A 300 -12.90 4.37 -15.22
N PHE A 301 -13.15 3.25 -15.93
CA PHE A 301 -13.71 3.23 -17.27
C PHE A 301 -15.10 2.58 -17.33
N GLY A 302 -15.37 1.63 -16.43
CA GLY A 302 -16.62 0.87 -16.38
C GLY A 302 -17.52 1.26 -15.21
N GLY A 303 -18.49 2.14 -15.41
CA GLY A 303 -19.50 2.41 -14.36
C GLY A 303 -20.14 3.79 -14.42
N LYS A 304 -20.94 4.11 -13.39
CA LYS A 304 -21.49 5.46 -13.20
C LYS A 304 -20.35 6.41 -12.80
N PRO A 305 -20.28 7.63 -13.35
CA PRO A 305 -19.28 8.62 -12.95
C PRO A 305 -19.25 8.80 -11.44
N MET A 306 -18.10 8.55 -10.83
CA MET A 306 -17.93 8.63 -9.38
C MET A 306 -17.63 10.08 -8.98
N ALA A 307 -18.56 10.70 -8.25
CA ALA A 307 -18.39 12.05 -7.72
C ALA A 307 -17.58 12.02 -6.41
N LEU A 308 -16.54 12.85 -6.36
CA LEU A 308 -15.64 12.97 -5.21
C LEU A 308 -16.08 14.10 -4.28
N GLN A 309 -15.85 13.89 -2.98
CA GLN A 309 -16.12 14.83 -1.91
C GLN A 309 -14.83 15.49 -1.41
N HIS A 310 -14.99 16.59 -0.67
CA HIS A 310 -13.86 17.29 -0.05
C HIS A 310 -13.14 16.36 0.93
N LEU A 311 -11.82 16.26 0.78
CA LEU A 311 -10.89 15.41 1.52
C LEU A 311 -11.05 13.90 1.28
N ASP A 312 -11.69 13.49 0.19
CA ASP A 312 -11.58 12.11 -0.27
C ASP A 312 -10.11 11.79 -0.58
N GLN A 313 -9.70 10.57 -0.25
CA GLN A 313 -8.39 10.01 -0.60
C GLN A 313 -8.58 8.94 -1.67
N VAL A 314 -7.99 9.15 -2.83
CA VAL A 314 -8.06 8.24 -3.97
C VAL A 314 -6.71 7.56 -4.12
N VAL A 315 -6.69 6.24 -3.96
CA VAL A 315 -5.49 5.42 -4.05
C VAL A 315 -5.62 4.44 -5.19
N ILE A 316 -4.66 4.49 -6.12
CA ILE A 316 -4.56 3.54 -7.22
C ILE A 316 -3.50 2.50 -6.88
N ASP A 317 -3.97 1.33 -6.45
CA ASP A 317 -3.09 0.22 -6.09
C ASP A 317 -2.48 -0.42 -7.34
N THR A 318 -1.41 -1.19 -7.16
CA THR A 318 -0.91 -2.05 -8.24
C THR A 318 -1.88 -3.20 -8.50
N LEU A 319 -2.01 -3.62 -9.76
CA LEU A 319 -2.59 -4.89 -10.16
C LEU A 319 -1.82 -6.01 -9.45
N LYS A 320 -2.33 -6.44 -8.30
CA LYS A 320 -1.80 -7.62 -7.62
C LYS A 320 -2.06 -8.81 -8.51
N SER A 321 -0.99 -9.45 -8.98
CA SER A 321 -1.09 -10.76 -9.61
C SER A 321 -1.86 -11.67 -8.65
N SER A 322 -2.97 -12.25 -9.12
CA SER A 322 -3.72 -13.21 -8.33
C SER A 322 -2.81 -14.40 -8.09
N VAL A 323 -2.23 -14.48 -6.89
CA VAL A 323 -1.40 -15.61 -6.49
C VAL A 323 -2.31 -16.83 -6.47
N ARG A 324 -2.10 -17.74 -7.42
CA ARG A 324 -2.81 -19.01 -7.47
C ARG A 324 -2.02 -20.03 -6.68
N THR A 325 -2.73 -20.97 -6.06
CA THR A 325 -2.11 -22.00 -5.24
C THR A 325 -2.54 -23.37 -5.74
N VAL A 326 -1.59 -24.29 -5.81
CA VAL A 326 -1.83 -25.73 -5.92
C VAL A 326 -1.41 -26.41 -4.62
N THR A 327 -2.07 -27.50 -4.27
CA THR A 327 -1.74 -28.29 -3.08
C THR A 327 -1.00 -29.54 -3.53
N ILE A 328 0.12 -29.87 -2.89
CA ILE A 328 0.83 -31.13 -3.09
C ILE A 328 0.77 -31.93 -1.79
N GLU A 329 0.36 -33.19 -1.87
CA GLU A 329 0.17 -34.07 -0.73
C GLU A 329 0.88 -35.40 -0.92
N GLY A 330 1.25 -36.04 0.19
CA GLY A 330 1.78 -37.40 0.22
C GLY A 330 3.25 -37.45 0.63
N SER A 331 4.06 -38.16 -0.13
CA SER A 331 5.48 -38.41 0.16
C SER A 331 6.35 -37.20 -0.18
N VAL A 332 6.18 -36.10 0.57
CA VAL A 332 6.94 -34.85 0.43
C VAL A 332 7.34 -34.30 1.79
N ALA A 333 8.51 -33.67 1.87
CA ALA A 333 9.00 -33.06 3.10
C ALA A 333 8.24 -31.75 3.42
N ALA A 334 7.41 -31.76 4.45
CA ALA A 334 6.61 -30.61 4.90
C ALA A 334 7.29 -29.74 5.96
N ASN A 335 8.55 -30.02 6.34
CA ASN A 335 9.31 -29.20 7.30
C ASN A 335 10.34 -28.30 6.58
N GLU A 336 10.69 -27.17 7.18
CA GLU A 336 11.69 -26.23 6.64
C GLU A 336 13.13 -26.74 6.84
N ALA A 337 13.35 -27.60 7.83
CA ALA A 337 14.64 -28.22 8.08
C ALA A 337 14.97 -29.23 6.96
N TYR A 338 15.84 -28.80 6.06
CA TYR A 338 16.46 -29.61 5.01
C TYR A 338 17.51 -30.56 5.61
N ASP A 339 17.12 -31.37 6.59
CA ASP A 339 18.04 -32.23 7.32
C ASP A 339 18.05 -33.63 6.70
N ASN A 340 18.82 -33.75 5.62
CA ASN A 340 19.35 -35.01 5.17
C ASN A 340 20.26 -35.55 6.27
N LEU A 341 19.74 -36.37 7.20
CA LEU A 341 20.43 -37.41 7.99
C LEU A 341 19.92 -37.63 9.44
N SER A 342 18.85 -37.01 9.90
CA SER A 342 18.50 -37.12 11.33
C SER A 342 17.02 -37.45 11.55
N SER A 343 16.72 -38.71 11.92
CA SER A 343 15.49 -39.19 12.60
C SER A 343 14.26 -39.67 11.82
N THR A 344 14.24 -39.68 10.48
CA THR A 344 13.10 -40.27 9.72
C THR A 344 13.10 -41.80 9.65
N ALA A 345 14.17 -42.46 10.11
CA ALA A 345 14.22 -43.93 10.19
C ALA A 345 13.53 -44.49 11.45
N LEU A 346 13.17 -43.63 12.43
CA LEU A 346 12.63 -44.05 13.74
C LEU A 346 11.22 -43.50 14.02
N MET A 347 10.73 -42.57 13.20
CA MET A 347 9.38 -42.03 13.26
C MET A 347 8.76 -42.22 11.88
N GLY A 348 7.70 -43.04 11.79
CA GLY A 348 7.04 -43.38 10.53
C GLY A 348 6.89 -42.19 9.58
N THR A 349 7.13 -42.44 8.30
CA THR A 349 7.10 -41.43 7.23
C THR A 349 5.78 -40.65 7.27
N SER A 350 5.82 -39.42 7.79
CA SER A 350 4.63 -38.57 7.84
C SER A 350 4.33 -38.01 6.45
N SER A 351 3.08 -38.14 6.01
CA SER A 351 2.60 -37.47 4.79
C SER A 351 2.75 -35.97 4.93
N GLY A 352 3.42 -35.33 3.98
CA GLY A 352 3.54 -33.88 3.92
C GLY A 352 2.43 -33.24 3.09
N ARG A 353 2.20 -31.94 3.35
CA ARG A 353 1.35 -31.07 2.54
C ARG A 353 2.13 -29.79 2.22
N ILE A 354 2.24 -29.44 0.94
CA ILE A 354 2.89 -28.23 0.44
C ILE A 354 1.85 -27.39 -0.32
N PHE A 355 1.76 -26.11 0.01
CA PHE A 355 1.01 -25.11 -0.75
C PHE A 355 1.96 -24.39 -1.69
N TYR A 356 1.89 -24.69 -2.99
CA TYR A 356 2.75 -24.10 -3.99
C TYR A 356 2.06 -22.91 -4.68
N GLN A 357 2.64 -21.72 -4.53
CA GLN A 357 2.16 -20.47 -5.14
C GLN A 357 2.81 -20.26 -6.52
N PHE A 358 2.00 -20.07 -7.55
CA PHE A 358 2.44 -20.06 -8.96
C PHE A 358 1.88 -18.87 -9.76
N TYR A 359 2.54 -18.53 -10.87
CA TYR A 359 2.04 -17.53 -11.83
C TYR A 359 1.13 -18.17 -12.90
N PRO A 360 0.09 -17.47 -13.39
CA PRO A 360 -0.73 -17.99 -14.48
C PRO A 360 0.12 -18.42 -15.70
N GLY A 361 -0.06 -19.66 -16.16
CA GLY A 361 0.67 -20.22 -17.30
C GLY A 361 1.90 -21.06 -16.93
N GLU A 362 2.27 -21.12 -15.66
CA GLU A 362 3.31 -22.04 -15.17
C GLU A 362 2.92 -23.51 -15.41
N SER A 363 3.92 -24.30 -15.82
CA SER A 363 3.73 -25.71 -16.19
C SER A 363 3.93 -26.65 -15.00
N VAL A 364 3.37 -27.86 -15.09
CA VAL A 364 3.57 -28.94 -14.11
C VAL A 364 5.06 -29.26 -13.94
N ARG A 365 5.85 -29.26 -15.02
CA ARG A 365 7.31 -29.47 -14.95
C ARG A 365 7.99 -28.44 -14.06
N GLN A 366 7.72 -27.15 -14.27
CA GLN A 366 8.34 -26.07 -13.50
C GLN A 366 8.02 -26.16 -11.99
N MET A 367 6.78 -26.50 -11.65
CA MET A 367 6.41 -26.74 -10.26
C MET A 367 7.12 -27.98 -9.69
N LEU A 368 7.13 -29.10 -10.41
CA LEU A 368 7.81 -30.33 -9.98
C LEU A 368 9.31 -30.11 -9.78
N GLU A 369 9.98 -29.36 -10.66
CA GLU A 369 11.40 -28.99 -10.52
C GLU A 369 11.64 -28.14 -9.27
N ALA A 370 10.74 -27.18 -8.98
CA ALA A 370 10.84 -26.35 -7.78
C ALA A 370 10.66 -27.14 -6.47
N ILE A 371 9.83 -28.20 -6.49
CA ILE A 371 9.62 -29.07 -5.32
C ILE A 371 10.51 -30.31 -5.30
N ALA A 372 11.28 -30.59 -6.36
CA ALA A 372 12.13 -31.77 -6.47
C ALA A 372 13.07 -32.00 -5.28
N PRO A 373 13.71 -30.96 -4.70
CA PRO A 373 14.53 -31.10 -3.50
C PRO A 373 13.75 -31.57 -2.25
N ARG A 374 12.42 -31.49 -2.26
CA ARG A 374 11.53 -31.86 -1.15
C ARG A 374 10.88 -33.24 -1.33
N LEU A 375 11.13 -33.91 -2.47
CA LEU A 375 10.69 -35.29 -2.69
C LEU A 375 11.50 -36.22 -1.78
N MET A 376 10.83 -37.20 -1.18
CA MET A 376 11.46 -38.16 -0.29
C MET A 376 12.07 -39.32 -1.11
N THR A 377 13.07 -40.01 -0.56
CA THR A 377 13.62 -41.24 -1.18
C THR A 377 12.55 -42.33 -1.36
N VAL A 378 11.47 -42.26 -0.58
CA VAL A 378 10.36 -43.22 -0.60
C VAL A 378 9.17 -42.76 -1.44
N SER A 379 9.28 -41.66 -2.20
CA SER A 379 8.21 -41.17 -3.07
C SER A 379 8.02 -42.06 -4.30
N ASP A 380 6.79 -42.46 -4.60
CA ASP A 380 6.41 -43.10 -5.86
C ASP A 380 6.09 -42.02 -6.90
N LEU A 381 7.11 -41.68 -7.69
CA LEU A 381 7.02 -40.66 -8.72
C LEU A 381 6.25 -41.13 -9.96
N ASP A 382 6.19 -42.44 -10.24
CA ASP A 382 5.44 -42.97 -11.38
C ASP A 382 3.94 -43.10 -11.08
N GLY A 383 3.59 -43.38 -9.83
CA GLY A 383 2.22 -43.43 -9.33
C GLY A 383 1.59 -42.06 -9.02
N THR A 384 2.30 -40.96 -9.29
CA THR A 384 1.81 -39.60 -9.03
C THR A 384 0.58 -39.28 -9.88
N TYR A 385 -0.35 -38.50 -9.34
CA TYR A 385 -1.54 -38.07 -10.07
C TYR A 385 -2.04 -36.71 -9.58
N LEU A 386 -2.74 -36.02 -10.48
CA LEU A 386 -3.40 -34.75 -10.23
C LEU A 386 -4.91 -34.96 -10.09
N LEU A 387 -5.49 -34.32 -9.09
CA LEU A 387 -6.93 -34.15 -8.94
C LEU A 387 -7.30 -32.71 -9.34
N ARG A 388 -8.05 -32.59 -10.43
CA ARG A 388 -8.63 -31.33 -10.91
C ARG A 388 -10.15 -31.45 -10.84
N GLY A 389 -10.74 -30.84 -9.80
CA GLY A 389 -12.15 -31.07 -9.46
C GLY A 389 -12.41 -32.54 -9.10
N GLN A 390 -13.18 -33.26 -9.91
CA GLN A 390 -13.44 -34.70 -9.74
C GLN A 390 -12.64 -35.59 -10.71
N LYS A 391 -11.83 -35.00 -11.60
CA LYS A 391 -11.07 -35.74 -12.60
C LYS A 391 -9.69 -36.12 -12.07
N ARG A 392 -9.38 -37.42 -12.10
CA ARG A 392 -8.04 -37.95 -11.80
C ARG A 392 -7.21 -38.03 -13.08
N ILE A 393 -6.06 -37.36 -13.10
CA ILE A 393 -5.14 -37.32 -14.24
C ILE A 393 -3.83 -37.97 -13.79
N PRO A 394 -3.43 -39.14 -14.35
CA PRO A 394 -2.16 -39.76 -13.99
C PRO A 394 -0.99 -38.90 -14.49
N LEU A 395 -0.01 -38.68 -13.62
CA LEU A 395 1.18 -37.88 -13.90
C LEU A 395 2.42 -38.68 -13.53
N LYS A 396 3.21 -39.09 -14.52
CA LYS A 396 4.47 -39.78 -14.25
C LYS A 396 5.53 -38.76 -13.90
N ALA A 397 5.59 -38.34 -12.64
CA ALA A 397 6.48 -37.28 -12.16
C ALA A 397 7.95 -37.57 -12.48
N GLN A 398 8.37 -38.84 -12.47
CA GLN A 398 9.72 -39.24 -12.89
C GLN A 398 10.01 -38.90 -14.35
N GLN A 399 9.05 -39.17 -15.25
CA GLN A 399 9.17 -38.85 -16.68
C GLN A 399 9.01 -37.36 -16.93
N ILE A 400 8.21 -36.65 -16.13
CA ILE A 400 8.08 -35.19 -16.23
C ILE A 400 9.38 -34.49 -15.81
N LEU A 401 10.05 -34.96 -14.75
CA LEU A 401 11.31 -34.39 -14.25
C LEU A 401 12.50 -34.73 -15.16
N TYR A 402 12.67 -36.01 -15.51
CA TYR A 402 13.91 -36.51 -16.13
C TYR A 402 13.74 -37.05 -17.56
N GLY A 403 12.53 -37.06 -18.10
CA GLY A 403 12.24 -37.60 -19.42
C GLY A 403 11.32 -36.68 -20.25
N ASP A 404 10.61 -37.32 -21.18
CA ASP A 404 9.65 -36.66 -22.08
C ASP A 404 8.24 -37.23 -21.85
N ASP A 405 7.47 -36.53 -21.02
CA ASP A 405 6.06 -36.83 -20.76
C ASP A 405 5.18 -35.71 -21.36
N PRO A 406 4.09 -36.04 -22.09
CA PRO A 406 3.22 -35.04 -22.71
C PRO A 406 2.55 -34.10 -21.69
N ASN A 407 2.35 -34.55 -20.45
CA ASN A 407 1.78 -33.73 -19.38
C ASN A 407 2.79 -32.76 -18.76
N ALA A 408 4.08 -32.83 -19.13
CA ALA A 408 5.09 -31.93 -18.61
C ALA A 408 4.79 -30.44 -18.92
N ARG A 409 4.14 -30.17 -20.07
CA ARG A 409 3.75 -28.83 -20.53
C ARG A 409 2.34 -28.42 -20.10
N MET A 410 1.64 -29.27 -19.37
CA MET A 410 0.31 -28.97 -18.86
C MET A 410 0.39 -27.77 -17.90
N THR A 411 -0.53 -26.80 -18.05
CA THR A 411 -0.58 -25.61 -17.20
C THR A 411 -1.27 -25.90 -15.88
N LEU A 412 -0.78 -25.29 -14.81
CA LEU A 412 -1.35 -25.36 -13.46
C LEU A 412 -2.65 -24.55 -13.39
N GLU A 413 -3.64 -25.09 -12.68
CA GLU A 413 -4.90 -24.42 -12.37
C GLU A 413 -5.06 -24.24 -10.85
N SER A 414 -5.70 -23.15 -10.44
CA SER A 414 -5.89 -22.87 -9.01
C SER A 414 -6.80 -23.93 -8.40
N GLY A 415 -6.38 -24.51 -7.28
CA GLY A 415 -7.13 -25.60 -6.61
C GLY A 415 -6.78 -27.01 -7.10
N ASP A 416 -5.82 -27.16 -8.00
CA ASP A 416 -5.23 -28.45 -8.34
C ASP A 416 -4.61 -29.11 -7.09
N ILE A 417 -4.86 -30.42 -6.91
CA ILE A 417 -4.26 -31.22 -5.83
C ILE A 417 -3.39 -32.33 -6.44
N PHE A 418 -2.08 -32.23 -6.26
CA PHE A 418 -1.11 -33.22 -6.67
C PHE A 418 -0.88 -34.22 -5.54
N ILE A 419 -1.05 -35.50 -5.82
CA ILE A 419 -0.83 -36.57 -4.85
C ILE A 419 0.38 -37.39 -5.29
N ILE A 420 1.41 -37.40 -4.45
CA ILE A 420 2.63 -38.17 -4.62
C ILE A 420 2.59 -39.33 -3.62
N PRO A 421 2.24 -40.55 -4.05
CA PRO A 421 2.16 -41.69 -3.14
C PRO A 421 3.54 -42.11 -2.62
N PHE A 422 3.56 -42.99 -1.63
CA PHE A 422 4.77 -43.64 -1.14
C PHE A 422 5.01 -44.93 -1.94
N ASN A 423 6.26 -45.20 -2.31
CA ASN A 423 6.70 -46.42 -3.00
C ASN A 423 6.91 -47.61 -2.03
N GLN A 424 6.80 -47.38 -0.72
CA GLN A 424 6.90 -48.40 0.30
C GLN A 424 5.51 -48.76 0.83
N ARG A 425 5.26 -50.05 0.99
CA ARG A 425 4.07 -50.56 1.67
C ARG A 425 4.22 -50.40 3.18
N PHE A 426 3.14 -50.30 3.93
CA PHE A 426 3.20 -50.02 5.36
C PHE A 426 2.49 -51.06 6.23
N ILE A 427 2.81 -51.07 7.52
CA ILE A 427 2.08 -51.80 8.56
C ILE A 427 1.68 -50.81 9.65
N SER A 428 0.41 -50.83 10.03
CA SER A 428 -0.13 -49.98 11.10
C SER A 428 0.00 -50.71 12.43
N VAL A 429 0.63 -50.10 13.45
CA VAL A 429 0.70 -50.61 14.81
C VAL A 429 -0.09 -49.68 15.74
N SER A 430 -1.06 -50.24 16.45
CA SER A 430 -2.01 -49.51 17.29
C SER A 430 -2.27 -50.25 18.60
N GLY A 431 -2.88 -49.55 19.58
CA GLY A 431 -3.27 -50.13 20.86
C GLY A 431 -2.30 -49.78 22.00
N ALA A 432 -2.04 -50.76 22.88
CA ALA A 432 -1.19 -50.65 24.07
C ALA A 432 0.30 -50.78 23.73
N VAL A 433 0.83 -49.87 22.91
CA VAL A 433 2.24 -49.80 22.51
C VAL A 433 2.82 -48.44 22.87
N VAL A 434 4.13 -48.37 23.12
CA VAL A 434 4.78 -47.13 23.58
C VAL A 434 4.63 -46.00 22.56
N ARG A 435 4.75 -46.32 21.27
CA ARG A 435 4.57 -45.37 20.15
C ARG A 435 3.71 -46.00 19.05
N PRO A 436 2.38 -45.83 19.10
CA PRO A 436 1.53 -46.27 17.99
C PRO A 436 1.84 -45.45 16.73
N GLY A 437 1.79 -46.08 15.57
CA GLY A 437 2.16 -45.45 14.32
C GLY A 437 2.21 -46.40 13.14
N VAL A 438 2.56 -45.86 11.97
CA VAL A 438 2.68 -46.60 10.72
C VAL A 438 4.16 -46.83 10.43
N PHE A 439 4.54 -48.07 10.13
CA PHE A 439 5.93 -48.49 9.92
C PHE A 439 6.10 -49.07 8.52
N ALA A 440 7.26 -48.87 7.90
CA ALA A 440 7.54 -49.42 6.57
C ALA A 440 7.56 -50.96 6.61
N TYR A 441 6.88 -51.59 5.66
CA TYR A 441 6.87 -53.05 5.51
C TYR A 441 8.25 -53.55 5.11
N VAL A 442 8.73 -54.52 5.87
CA VAL A 442 9.94 -55.29 5.63
C VAL A 442 9.52 -56.75 5.41
N PRO A 443 9.89 -57.37 4.27
CA PRO A 443 9.62 -58.78 4.00
C PRO A 443 10.14 -59.70 5.11
N ASP A 444 9.46 -60.83 5.32
CA ASP A 444 9.84 -61.88 6.28
C ASP A 444 9.88 -61.44 7.76
N LYS A 445 9.23 -60.32 8.12
CA LYS A 445 9.16 -59.83 9.51
C LYS A 445 7.83 -60.13 10.17
N SER A 446 7.89 -60.57 11.43
CA SER A 446 6.73 -60.88 12.27
C SER A 446 6.26 -59.67 13.08
N SER A 447 5.12 -59.80 13.77
CA SER A 447 4.56 -58.69 14.55
C SER A 447 5.50 -58.16 15.63
N ASN A 448 6.37 -59.02 16.18
CA ASN A 448 7.34 -58.65 17.20
C ASN A 448 8.38 -57.63 16.71
N TYR A 449 8.77 -57.71 15.44
CA TYR A 449 9.70 -56.74 14.83
C TYR A 449 9.09 -55.33 14.82
N TYR A 450 7.83 -55.21 14.39
CA TYR A 450 7.12 -53.94 14.35
C TYR A 450 6.76 -53.42 15.74
N LEU A 451 6.45 -54.31 16.68
CA LEU A 451 6.27 -53.94 18.08
C LEU A 451 7.56 -53.38 18.71
N ALA A 452 8.72 -53.93 18.35
CA ALA A 452 10.00 -53.39 18.80
C ALA A 452 10.28 -51.99 18.22
N LEU A 453 9.96 -51.76 16.95
CA LEU A 453 10.04 -50.41 16.33
C LEU A 453 9.10 -49.41 17.02
N ALA A 454 7.90 -49.87 17.40
CA ALA A 454 6.93 -49.11 18.19
C ALA A 454 7.37 -48.85 19.64
N GLY A 455 8.59 -49.24 20.04
CA GLY A 455 9.13 -49.03 21.38
C GLY A 455 8.68 -50.09 22.40
N GLY A 456 8.11 -51.20 21.94
CA GLY A 456 7.58 -52.27 22.77
C GLY A 456 6.13 -52.07 23.17
N VAL A 457 5.63 -53.04 23.94
CA VAL A 457 4.30 -53.02 24.54
C VAL A 457 4.31 -52.03 25.71
N SER A 458 3.29 -51.19 25.83
CA SER A 458 3.17 -50.21 26.91
C SER A 458 2.66 -50.86 28.20
N ASP A 459 2.93 -50.22 29.34
CA ASP A 459 2.48 -50.66 30.67
C ASP A 459 0.94 -50.77 30.81
N ASP A 460 0.18 -50.19 29.86
CA ASP A 460 -1.27 -50.25 29.79
C ASP A 460 -1.82 -51.47 29.02
N ALA A 461 -0.96 -52.40 28.60
CA ALA A 461 -1.36 -53.60 27.87
C ALA A 461 -2.06 -54.65 28.74
N SER A 462 -2.93 -55.45 28.12
CA SER A 462 -3.59 -56.58 28.78
C SER A 462 -2.55 -57.61 29.26
N VAL A 463 -2.77 -58.23 30.42
CA VAL A 463 -1.97 -59.38 30.89
C VAL A 463 -2.89 -60.61 30.97
N PRO A 464 -2.65 -61.67 30.19
CA PRO A 464 -1.56 -61.83 29.21
C PRO A 464 -1.71 -60.93 27.97
N THR A 465 -0.58 -60.55 27.36
CA THR A 465 -0.53 -59.65 26.19
C THR A 465 -1.27 -60.26 25.01
N SER A 466 -2.36 -59.61 24.56
CA SER A 466 -3.11 -60.04 23.39
C SER A 466 -2.74 -59.18 22.19
N ILE A 467 -1.98 -59.77 21.26
CA ILE A 467 -1.62 -59.16 19.98
C ILE A 467 -2.57 -59.73 18.92
N LYS A 468 -3.28 -58.85 18.22
CA LYS A 468 -4.17 -59.23 17.10
C LYS A 468 -3.64 -58.60 15.84
N VAL A 469 -3.34 -59.42 14.84
CA VAL A 469 -2.95 -58.96 13.51
C VAL A 469 -4.13 -59.14 12.56
N PHE A 470 -4.47 -58.09 11.83
CA PHE A 470 -5.44 -58.09 10.76
C PHE A 470 -4.74 -57.83 9.44
N GLY A 471 -4.94 -58.70 8.44
CA GLY A 471 -4.46 -58.50 7.08
C GLY A 471 -5.18 -57.38 6.35
N PRO A 472 -4.72 -57.01 5.13
CA PRO A 472 -5.31 -55.94 4.32
C PRO A 472 -6.80 -56.11 3.98
N THR A 473 -7.30 -57.35 3.97
CA THR A 473 -8.72 -57.72 3.74
C THR A 473 -9.54 -57.84 5.03
N GLY A 474 -8.92 -57.62 6.20
CA GLY A 474 -9.55 -57.76 7.52
C GLY A 474 -9.51 -59.16 8.13
N GLU A 475 -8.88 -60.12 7.44
CA GLU A 475 -8.66 -61.48 7.96
C GLU A 475 -7.69 -61.50 9.14
N LYS A 476 -7.91 -62.39 10.11
CA LYS A 476 -7.04 -62.54 11.27
C LYS A 476 -5.82 -63.37 10.89
N LEU A 477 -4.63 -62.80 11.05
CA LEU A 477 -3.36 -63.44 10.75
C LEU A 477 -2.65 -63.91 12.03
N ASP A 478 -1.76 -64.89 11.89
CA ASP A 478 -0.89 -65.33 12.98
C ASP A 478 0.16 -64.25 13.29
N SER A 479 0.28 -63.87 14.55
CA SER A 479 1.26 -62.91 15.04
C SER A 479 2.71 -63.40 14.90
N SER A 480 2.92 -64.72 14.86
CA SER A 480 4.26 -65.32 14.82
C SER A 480 4.82 -65.41 13.39
N GLY A 481 3.95 -65.39 12.38
CA GLY A 481 4.29 -65.50 10.97
C GLY A 481 4.70 -64.17 10.34
N GLU A 482 5.01 -64.21 9.04
CA GLU A 482 5.22 -62.99 8.25
C GLU A 482 3.94 -62.16 8.20
N ILE A 483 4.06 -60.86 8.46
CA ILE A 483 2.95 -59.92 8.38
C ILE A 483 2.91 -59.28 6.99
N PRO A 484 1.89 -59.52 6.16
CA PRO A 484 1.80 -58.92 4.84
C PRO A 484 1.66 -57.40 4.94
N ALA A 485 2.07 -56.73 3.88
CA ALA A 485 1.86 -55.29 3.71
C ALA A 485 0.39 -54.87 3.93
N GLU A 486 0.21 -53.64 4.42
CA GLU A 486 -1.08 -52.99 4.75
C GLU A 486 -1.86 -53.69 5.89
N SER A 487 -1.19 -54.54 6.66
CA SER A 487 -1.77 -55.15 7.86
C SER A 487 -1.81 -54.19 9.04
N THR A 488 -2.76 -54.43 9.94
CA THR A 488 -2.89 -53.72 11.22
C THR A 488 -2.57 -54.64 12.40
N ILE A 489 -1.58 -54.27 13.19
CA ILE A 489 -1.21 -54.91 14.46
C ILE A 489 -1.89 -54.10 15.57
N ASN A 490 -2.76 -54.74 16.35
CA ASN A 490 -3.45 -54.14 17.48
C ASN A 490 -3.09 -54.87 18.78
N VAL A 491 -2.55 -54.14 19.75
CA VAL A 491 -2.25 -54.65 21.09
C VAL A 491 -3.37 -54.25 22.05
N ALA A 492 -4.02 -55.23 22.67
CA ALA A 492 -5.14 -54.98 23.56
C ALA A 492 -4.73 -54.20 24.83
N LYS A 493 -5.52 -53.19 25.20
CA LYS A 493 -5.37 -52.42 26.44
C LYS A 493 -6.04 -53.14 27.62
N ASN A 494 -5.48 -52.94 28.81
CA ASN A 494 -6.08 -53.41 30.06
C ASN A 494 -7.10 -52.39 30.58
N THR A 495 -8.38 -52.59 30.25
CA THR A 495 -9.47 -51.69 30.67
C THR A 495 -9.82 -51.84 32.17
N PHE A 496 -9.38 -52.89 32.85
CA PHE A 496 -9.90 -53.26 34.18
C PHE A 496 -9.29 -52.45 35.34
N ILE A 497 -8.01 -52.06 35.24
CA ILE A 497 -7.28 -51.43 36.37
C ILE A 497 -7.51 -49.92 36.44
N LYS A 498 -7.77 -49.25 35.31
CA LYS A 498 -7.77 -47.77 35.26
C LYS A 498 -9.14 -47.13 35.54
N ASP A 499 -10.24 -47.79 35.21
CA ASP A 499 -11.59 -47.25 35.41
C ASP A 499 -12.21 -47.63 36.77
N ILE A 500 -11.81 -48.75 37.37
CA ILE A 500 -12.37 -49.21 38.65
C ILE A 500 -11.57 -48.66 39.85
N ALA A 501 -10.25 -48.57 39.78
CA ALA A 501 -9.41 -48.15 40.90
C ALA A 501 -9.75 -46.74 41.47
N PRO A 502 -9.94 -45.68 40.65
CA PRO A 502 -10.34 -44.38 41.18
C PRO A 502 -11.77 -44.40 41.71
N THR A 503 -12.66 -45.18 41.09
CA THR A 503 -14.08 -45.27 41.48
C THR A 503 -14.25 -45.95 42.85
N VAL A 504 -13.48 -46.99 43.13
CA VAL A 504 -13.44 -47.66 44.46
C VAL A 504 -12.85 -46.73 45.52
N ALA A 505 -11.80 -45.97 45.19
CA ALA A 505 -11.23 -44.98 46.11
C ALA A 505 -12.22 -43.84 46.45
N VAL A 506 -12.99 -43.36 45.47
CA VAL A 506 -14.04 -42.36 45.68
C VAL A 506 -15.20 -42.92 46.51
N ILE A 507 -15.64 -44.15 46.27
CA ILE A 507 -16.68 -44.82 47.10
C ILE A 507 -16.20 -44.95 48.56
N GLY A 508 -14.94 -45.33 48.77
CA GLY A 508 -14.34 -45.38 50.10
C GLY A 508 -14.31 -44.03 50.82
N LEU A 509 -13.94 -42.95 50.11
CA LEU A 509 -13.93 -41.59 50.64
C LEU A 509 -15.35 -41.07 50.95
N VAL A 510 -16.32 -41.36 50.10
CA VAL A 510 -17.72 -40.97 50.34
C VAL A 510 -18.28 -41.73 51.55
N SER A 511 -17.95 -43.01 51.71
CA SER A 511 -18.35 -43.82 52.86
C SER A 511 -17.73 -43.30 54.17
N SER A 512 -16.48 -42.85 54.18
CA SER A 512 -15.84 -42.32 55.38
C SER A 512 -16.43 -40.96 55.79
N ILE A 513 -16.75 -40.10 54.82
CA ILE A 513 -17.42 -38.81 55.07
C ILE A 513 -18.83 -39.05 55.64
N LEU A 514 -19.60 -39.97 55.07
CA LEU A 514 -20.93 -40.35 55.60
C LEU A 514 -20.86 -40.91 57.03
N ALA A 515 -19.85 -41.71 57.35
CA ALA A 515 -19.63 -42.21 58.70
C ALA A 515 -19.31 -41.10 59.71
N ILE A 516 -18.49 -40.11 59.31
CA ILE A 516 -18.17 -38.95 60.14
C ILE A 516 -19.42 -38.08 60.38
N VAL A 517 -20.19 -37.80 59.32
CA VAL A 517 -21.44 -37.03 59.44
C VAL A 517 -22.46 -37.75 60.31
N GLY A 518 -22.61 -39.07 60.17
CA GLY A 518 -23.47 -39.88 61.04
C GLY A 518 -23.03 -39.87 62.50
N GLY A 519 -21.73 -39.88 62.77
CA GLY A 519 -21.18 -39.78 64.13
C GLY A 519 -21.41 -38.42 64.78
N VAL A 520 -21.33 -37.33 64.02
CA VAL A 520 -21.58 -35.96 64.52
C VAL A 520 -23.07 -35.70 64.79
N ILE A 521 -23.99 -36.37 64.09
CA ILE A 521 -25.44 -36.27 64.35
C ILE A 521 -25.85 -37.09 65.58
N SER A 522 -25.01 -38.03 66.04
CA SER A 522 -25.26 -38.89 67.20
C SER A 522 -24.67 -38.35 68.53
N ILE A 523 -24.07 -37.16 68.51
CA ILE A 523 -23.54 -36.42 69.67
C ILE A 523 -24.34 -35.12 69.79
#